data_AF-A0A9E2PMF3-F1
#
_entry.id   AF-A0A9E2PMF3-F1
#
_cell.length_a   1.000
_cell.length_b   1.000
_cell.length_c   1.000
_cell.angle_alpha   90.00
_cell.angle_beta   90.00
_cell.angle_gamma   90.00
#
_symmetry.space_group_name_H-M   'P 1'
#
loop_
_entity.id
_entity.type
_entity.pdbx_description
1 polymer ?
#
loop_
_entity_poly.entity_id
_entity_poly.type
_entity_poly.pdbx_seq_one_letter_code
_entity_poly.pdbx_strand_id
1 'polypeptide(L)'
;MRVGISSFSRLCTFGILKPFVAVCLCTFFLASPALATVVNDYDGDGKSDLAIYDETNGYWTVLYSSQHFASGAQPILGSIGWRAAPGDYDRDGKTDIAVMSKTGTWWMLLSGSTNLPVSTNFGVAGAGPVPADYDGDGITDLAYYKKASGEWGILYSDSGQAVTGQWGGPGFIPAPADFDGDDKADPCLYQESTGAWYVLLSGRGYLQASAIWGKSGYQAAPADYDNDGRADPCVYNRITGEWQVLLSGSGYTNSASFTWGNAAYKPVPGDYNGDGRADPMVYADSIADWSVLLSGNEYKDASLPFGGTNWAAVKSLWREDLVFMAFGDSITYGGGSSSDSPATGYPKLLETKLKQYYDGYFSSINQGRGGENTYDGFERFTQTLDATNPNLVLLMEGTNDHVDNVPFDQIEENLSNMIRIALARGIPVIIATIPPVISNEYYNRSAQMARIVAFNPRIYAIAADFNIPVAPVFEAITAVPGWESCLMNQPSANHPNDAGYQVVRNAFYTPVSAGLNAGQY
;
A
#
# COMPACT_ATOMS: atom_id res chain seq x y z
N MET A 1 -75.49 -12.92 -35.82
CA MET A 1 -74.57 -13.12 -34.68
C MET A 1 -74.66 -11.90 -33.79
N ARG A 2 -75.15 -12.12 -32.55
CA ARG A 2 -75.14 -11.33 -31.30
C ARG A 2 -74.95 -9.81 -31.40
N VAL A 3 -76.03 -9.01 -31.32
CA VAL A 3 -76.73 -8.45 -30.12
C VAL A 3 -75.88 -7.31 -29.52
N GLY A 4 -76.26 -6.02 -29.52
CA GLY A 4 -77.54 -5.37 -29.14
C GLY A 4 -77.26 -4.51 -27.88
N ILE A 5 -77.89 -3.39 -27.53
CA ILE A 5 -79.07 -2.62 -27.95
C ILE A 5 -78.94 -1.19 -27.37
N SER A 6 -79.71 -0.27 -27.97
CA SER A 6 -80.01 1.15 -27.66
C SER A 6 -80.15 1.61 -26.19
N SER A 7 -80.07 2.94 -25.99
CA SER A 7 -80.98 3.65 -25.08
C SER A 7 -81.15 5.14 -25.43
N PHE A 8 -82.35 5.63 -25.12
CA PHE A 8 -82.97 6.91 -25.45
C PHE A 8 -83.07 7.81 -24.19
N SER A 9 -82.88 9.12 -24.37
CA SER A 9 -83.59 10.27 -23.78
C SER A 9 -83.87 10.44 -22.25
N ARG A 10 -83.42 11.62 -21.79
CA ARG A 10 -84.13 12.71 -21.04
C ARG A 10 -84.40 12.65 -19.52
N LEU A 11 -83.94 13.75 -18.88
CA LEU A 11 -84.48 14.57 -17.77
C LEU A 11 -84.96 13.91 -16.47
N CYS A 12 -84.35 14.29 -15.33
CA CYS A 12 -84.94 15.17 -14.30
C CYS A 12 -84.03 15.33 -13.07
N THR A 13 -84.38 16.33 -12.25
CA THR A 13 -83.59 17.08 -11.26
C THR A 13 -83.62 16.52 -9.82
N PHE A 14 -82.65 16.97 -9.00
CA PHE A 14 -82.56 17.04 -7.52
C PHE A 14 -82.37 15.75 -6.68
N GLY A 15 -81.34 15.77 -5.81
CA GLY A 15 -81.24 14.88 -4.63
C GLY A 15 -79.82 14.69 -4.10
N ILE A 16 -79.56 15.23 -2.91
CA ILE A 16 -78.31 15.16 -2.13
C ILE A 16 -78.01 13.72 -1.68
N LEU A 17 -76.77 13.25 -1.83
CA LEU A 17 -76.13 12.29 -0.92
C LEU A 17 -74.60 12.35 -1.11
N LYS A 18 -73.88 12.64 -0.03
CA LYS A 18 -72.43 12.50 0.06
C LYS A 18 -72.02 11.06 -0.29
N PRO A 19 -70.88 10.87 -0.97
CA PRO A 19 -70.04 9.73 -0.69
C PRO A 19 -68.70 10.17 -0.12
N PHE A 20 -68.24 9.40 0.85
CA PHE A 20 -66.86 9.33 1.31
C PHE A 20 -65.91 9.36 0.11
N VAL A 21 -65.09 10.41 0.01
CA VAL A 21 -63.86 10.34 -0.77
C VAL A 21 -62.88 9.59 0.11
N ALA A 22 -62.60 8.34 -0.25
CA ALA A 22 -61.40 7.66 0.19
C ALA A 22 -60.21 8.49 -0.32
N VAL A 23 -59.61 9.27 0.57
CA VAL A 23 -58.29 9.84 0.33
C VAL A 23 -57.34 8.65 0.36
N CYS A 24 -57.01 8.14 -0.82
CA CYS A 24 -55.81 7.32 -0.97
C CYS A 24 -54.64 8.27 -0.66
N LEU A 25 -54.14 8.23 0.57
CA LEU A 25 -52.80 8.70 0.88
C LEU A 25 -51.85 7.77 0.10
N CYS A 26 -51.59 8.09 -1.16
CA CYS A 26 -50.29 7.80 -1.72
C CYS A 26 -49.34 8.77 -1.01
N THR A 27 -48.80 8.34 0.13
CA THR A 27 -47.49 8.78 0.57
C THR A 27 -46.54 8.50 -0.59
N PHE A 28 -46.23 9.53 -1.37
CA PHE A 28 -44.96 9.60 -2.04
C PHE A 28 -43.93 9.50 -0.91
N PHE A 29 -43.33 8.32 -0.75
CA PHE A 29 -42.01 8.26 -0.16
C PHE A 29 -41.14 9.10 -1.10
N LEU A 30 -40.82 10.31 -0.66
CA LEU A 30 -39.60 10.97 -1.09
C LEU A 30 -38.49 10.02 -0.66
N ALA A 31 -38.02 9.16 -1.56
CA ALA A 31 -36.78 8.44 -1.38
C ALA A 31 -35.66 9.47 -1.53
N SER A 32 -35.17 9.95 -0.40
CA SER A 32 -33.81 10.45 -0.21
C SER A 32 -33.58 10.40 1.32
N PRO A 33 -32.43 9.88 1.75
CA PRO A 33 -31.12 10.40 1.37
C PRO A 33 -30.37 9.46 0.43
N ALA A 34 -29.28 9.97 -0.14
CA ALA A 34 -28.30 9.17 -0.86
C ALA A 34 -28.01 7.88 -0.06
N LEU A 35 -28.10 6.73 -0.70
CA LEU A 35 -27.46 5.53 -0.15
C LEU A 35 -25.97 5.86 -0.16
N ALA A 36 -25.34 5.98 1.01
CA ALA A 36 -23.90 6.00 1.10
C ALA A 36 -23.38 4.82 0.28
N THR A 37 -22.51 5.08 -0.70
CA THR A 37 -21.95 4.03 -1.55
C THR A 37 -21.18 3.07 -0.65
N VAL A 38 -21.59 1.80 -0.61
CA VAL A 38 -20.84 0.79 0.13
C VAL A 38 -19.50 0.59 -0.58
N VAL A 39 -18.41 0.78 0.16
CA VAL A 39 -17.06 0.63 -0.39
C VAL A 39 -16.90 -0.76 -0.98
N ASN A 40 -16.42 -0.85 -2.22
CA ASN A 40 -16.21 -2.11 -2.94
C ASN A 40 -17.47 -2.96 -3.17
N ASP A 41 -18.66 -2.38 -3.27
CA ASP A 41 -19.86 -3.11 -3.76
C ASP A 41 -19.87 -3.17 -5.30
N TYR A 42 -19.31 -4.19 -5.92
CA TYR A 42 -19.17 -4.29 -7.39
C TYR A 42 -20.41 -4.87 -8.07
N ASP A 43 -21.32 -5.54 -7.34
CA ASP A 43 -22.53 -6.11 -7.91
C ASP A 43 -23.83 -5.36 -7.55
N GLY A 44 -23.75 -4.42 -6.61
CA GLY A 44 -24.83 -3.53 -6.16
C GLY A 44 -25.76 -4.19 -5.14
N ASP A 45 -25.27 -5.14 -4.34
CA ASP A 45 -26.07 -5.85 -3.34
C ASP A 45 -26.13 -5.15 -1.97
N GLY A 46 -25.46 -4.01 -1.83
CA GLY A 46 -25.38 -3.22 -0.62
C GLY A 46 -24.37 -3.76 0.39
N LYS A 47 -23.40 -4.56 -0.06
CA LYS A 47 -22.30 -5.08 0.77
C LYS A 47 -20.98 -4.96 0.05
N SER A 48 -19.91 -4.85 0.83
CA SER A 48 -18.56 -4.90 0.32
C SER A 48 -18.25 -6.28 -0.27
N ASP A 49 -17.78 -6.29 -1.50
CA ASP A 49 -17.18 -7.45 -2.17
C ASP A 49 -15.67 -7.52 -1.91
N LEU A 50 -15.06 -8.64 -2.30
CA LEU A 50 -13.61 -8.78 -2.29
C LEU A 50 -13.06 -8.54 -3.68
N ALA A 51 -12.05 -7.69 -3.79
CA ALA A 51 -11.33 -7.50 -5.04
C ALA A 51 -9.83 -7.60 -4.81
N ILE A 52 -9.16 -8.25 -5.75
CA ILE A 52 -7.71 -8.38 -5.79
C ILE A 52 -7.19 -7.92 -7.14
N TYR A 53 -6.09 -7.17 -7.11
CA TYR A 53 -5.41 -6.65 -8.30
C TYR A 53 -3.97 -7.18 -8.35
N ASP A 54 -3.60 -7.80 -9.47
CA ASP A 54 -2.23 -8.21 -9.77
C ASP A 54 -1.49 -7.06 -10.46
N GLU A 55 -0.66 -6.37 -9.67
CA GLU A 55 0.09 -5.20 -10.11
C GLU A 55 1.13 -5.50 -11.20
N THR A 56 1.42 -6.78 -11.49
CA THR A 56 2.46 -7.16 -12.47
C THR A 56 1.91 -7.28 -13.88
N ASN A 57 0.62 -7.57 -14.03
CA ASN A 57 0.00 -7.91 -15.31
C ASN A 57 -1.38 -7.24 -15.52
N GLY A 58 -1.91 -6.56 -14.51
CA GLY A 58 -3.17 -5.83 -14.61
C GLY A 58 -4.43 -6.69 -14.45
N TYR A 59 -4.29 -7.96 -14.03
CA TYR A 59 -5.44 -8.84 -13.80
C TYR A 59 -6.18 -8.48 -12.52
N TRP A 60 -7.50 -8.41 -12.61
CA TRP A 60 -8.39 -8.27 -11.47
C TRP A 60 -9.09 -9.59 -11.18
N THR A 61 -9.44 -9.82 -9.92
CA THR A 61 -10.48 -10.80 -9.57
C THR A 61 -11.37 -10.21 -8.49
N VAL A 62 -12.66 -10.13 -8.80
CA VAL A 62 -13.73 -9.69 -7.90
C VAL A 62 -14.55 -10.90 -7.47
N LEU A 63 -14.86 -11.00 -6.18
CA LEU A 63 -15.65 -12.05 -5.56
C LEU A 63 -16.89 -11.43 -4.93
N TYR A 64 -18.05 -11.80 -5.44
CA TYR A 64 -19.30 -11.17 -5.02
C TYR A 64 -19.82 -11.75 -3.72
N SER A 65 -20.12 -10.88 -2.76
CA SER A 65 -20.68 -11.23 -1.45
C SER A 65 -22.06 -11.91 -1.61
N SER A 66 -22.87 -11.44 -2.57
CA SER A 66 -24.17 -11.99 -2.96
C SER A 66 -24.10 -13.46 -3.43
N GLN A 67 -22.91 -13.88 -3.88
CA GLN A 67 -22.62 -15.23 -4.37
C GLN A 67 -21.72 -16.02 -3.42
N HIS A 68 -21.72 -15.67 -2.13
CA HIS A 68 -20.85 -16.29 -1.12
C HIS A 68 -19.36 -16.22 -1.50
N PHE A 69 -18.96 -15.06 -2.03
CA PHE A 69 -17.60 -14.79 -2.52
C PHE A 69 -17.14 -15.74 -3.63
N ALA A 70 -18.07 -16.19 -4.49
CA ALA A 70 -17.73 -16.83 -5.75
C ALA A 70 -17.16 -15.81 -6.75
N SER A 71 -16.28 -16.26 -7.65
CA SER A 71 -15.68 -15.38 -8.66
C SER A 71 -16.71 -14.76 -9.59
N GLY A 72 -16.73 -13.43 -9.59
CA GLY A 72 -17.54 -12.58 -10.44
C GLY A 72 -16.74 -12.04 -11.63
N ALA A 73 -16.30 -10.79 -11.54
CA ALA A 73 -15.55 -10.13 -12.61
C ALA A 73 -14.04 -10.44 -12.59
N GLN A 74 -13.45 -10.67 -13.76
CA GLN A 74 -12.00 -10.88 -13.92
C GLN A 74 -11.42 -10.12 -15.14
N PRO A 75 -11.57 -8.79 -15.23
CA PRO A 75 -11.01 -8.04 -16.34
C PRO A 75 -9.49 -7.90 -16.26
N ILE A 76 -8.90 -7.46 -17.36
CA ILE A 76 -7.53 -6.99 -17.42
C ILE A 76 -7.59 -5.49 -17.62
N LEU A 77 -7.19 -4.74 -16.59
CA LEU A 77 -7.11 -3.28 -16.62
C LEU A 77 -5.94 -2.84 -15.74
N GLY A 78 -4.82 -2.49 -16.36
CA GLY A 78 -3.62 -2.10 -15.64
C GLY A 78 -2.34 -2.58 -16.32
N SER A 79 -1.22 -2.26 -15.69
CA SER A 79 0.11 -2.75 -16.06
C SER A 79 1.07 -2.55 -14.88
N ILE A 80 2.34 -2.92 -15.09
CA ILE A 80 3.36 -2.86 -14.05
C ILE A 80 3.46 -1.49 -13.40
N GLY A 81 3.13 -1.46 -12.10
CA GLY A 81 3.12 -0.29 -11.25
C GLY A 81 2.05 0.77 -11.57
N TRP A 82 0.95 0.37 -12.20
CA TRP A 82 -0.31 1.11 -12.11
C TRP A 82 -0.98 0.79 -10.76
N ARG A 83 -1.85 1.67 -10.27
CA ARG A 83 -2.51 1.53 -8.96
C ARG A 83 -4.00 1.35 -9.14
N ALA A 84 -4.59 0.40 -8.40
CA ALA A 84 -6.03 0.25 -8.28
C ALA A 84 -6.64 1.50 -7.63
N ALA A 85 -7.81 1.91 -8.12
CA ALA A 85 -8.51 3.11 -7.67
C ALA A 85 -10.02 2.95 -7.86
N PRO A 86 -10.64 1.86 -7.38
CA PRO A 86 -12.06 1.63 -7.62
C PRO A 86 -12.94 2.70 -6.98
N GLY A 87 -14.15 2.85 -7.49
CA GLY A 87 -15.16 3.80 -7.02
C GLY A 87 -16.35 3.79 -7.97
N ASP A 88 -17.48 4.35 -7.56
CA ASP A 88 -18.64 4.53 -8.45
C ASP A 88 -18.42 5.81 -9.28
N TYR A 89 -17.95 5.68 -10.52
CA TYR A 89 -17.64 6.80 -11.42
C TYR A 89 -18.75 7.10 -12.44
N ASP A 90 -19.81 6.29 -12.48
CA ASP A 90 -20.96 6.50 -13.38
C ASP A 90 -22.33 6.60 -12.68
N ARG A 91 -22.33 6.54 -11.35
CA ARG A 91 -23.48 6.70 -10.45
C ARG A 91 -24.53 5.60 -10.61
N ASP A 92 -24.13 4.40 -11.02
CA ASP A 92 -25.04 3.27 -11.12
C ASP A 92 -25.26 2.54 -9.78
N GLY A 93 -24.57 2.99 -8.72
CA GLY A 93 -24.63 2.41 -7.38
C GLY A 93 -23.71 1.22 -7.19
N LYS A 94 -22.81 0.95 -8.14
CA LYS A 94 -21.80 -0.10 -8.08
C LYS A 94 -20.40 0.50 -8.16
N THR A 95 -19.46 -0.25 -7.60
CA THR A 95 -18.05 0.06 -7.67
C THR A 95 -17.52 -0.33 -9.05
N ASP A 96 -16.96 0.64 -9.77
CA ASP A 96 -16.26 0.42 -11.02
C ASP A 96 -14.82 -0.04 -10.80
N ILE A 97 -14.32 -0.78 -11.78
CA ILE A 97 -12.90 -1.16 -11.82
C ILE A 97 -12.11 -0.04 -12.45
N ALA A 98 -11.16 0.52 -11.70
CA ALA A 98 -10.38 1.65 -12.15
C ALA A 98 -8.92 1.57 -11.70
N VAL A 99 -8.03 2.17 -12.50
CA VAL A 99 -6.59 2.25 -12.24
C VAL A 99 -6.01 3.60 -12.64
N MET A 100 -4.99 4.05 -11.92
CA MET A 100 -4.14 5.18 -12.31
C MET A 100 -2.76 4.69 -12.74
N SER A 101 -2.29 5.14 -13.91
CA SER A 101 -0.96 4.82 -14.41
C SER A 101 0.14 5.58 -13.65
N LYS A 102 1.40 5.14 -13.79
CA LYS A 102 2.58 5.82 -13.23
C LYS A 102 2.71 7.28 -13.66
N THR A 103 2.11 7.65 -14.79
CA THR A 103 2.16 9.01 -15.35
C THR A 103 0.93 9.84 -14.98
N GLY A 104 -0.02 9.29 -14.21
CA GLY A 104 -1.24 10.00 -13.80
C GLY A 104 -2.42 9.90 -14.77
N THR A 105 -2.42 8.93 -15.69
CA THR A 105 -3.59 8.67 -16.54
C THR A 105 -4.53 7.68 -15.86
N TRP A 106 -5.79 8.05 -15.72
CA TRP A 106 -6.84 7.18 -15.20
C TRP A 106 -7.45 6.34 -16.32
N TRP A 107 -7.75 5.09 -15.98
CA TRP A 107 -8.49 4.15 -16.82
C TRP A 107 -9.59 3.51 -15.98
N MET A 108 -10.81 3.47 -16.49
CA MET A 108 -11.98 2.96 -15.78
C MET A 108 -12.79 2.02 -16.68
N LEU A 109 -13.35 0.97 -16.09
CA LEU A 109 -14.35 0.09 -16.67
C LEU A 109 -15.67 0.35 -15.93
N LEU A 110 -16.52 1.18 -16.53
CA LEU A 110 -17.78 1.62 -15.93
C LEU A 110 -18.84 0.51 -15.99
N SER A 111 -19.41 0.12 -14.86
CA SER A 111 -20.36 -0.99 -14.70
C SER A 111 -21.70 -0.73 -15.37
N GLY A 112 -22.12 0.53 -15.48
CA GLY A 112 -23.33 0.96 -16.20
C GLY A 112 -23.14 1.00 -17.73
N SER A 113 -21.95 0.72 -18.24
CA SER A 113 -21.56 0.86 -19.65
C SER A 113 -21.28 -0.47 -20.37
N THR A 114 -20.74 -0.40 -21.60
CA THR A 114 -20.36 -1.59 -22.39
C THR A 114 -19.08 -2.28 -21.92
N ASN A 115 -18.56 -1.99 -20.71
CA ASN A 115 -17.28 -2.47 -20.19
C ASN A 115 -16.08 -2.19 -21.13
N LEU A 116 -16.10 -1.07 -21.85
CA LEU A 116 -14.93 -0.60 -22.60
C LEU A 116 -14.13 0.37 -21.72
N PRO A 117 -12.79 0.29 -21.71
CA PRO A 117 -11.98 1.23 -20.94
C PRO A 117 -12.21 2.67 -21.40
N VAL A 118 -12.60 3.53 -20.47
CA VAL A 118 -12.57 4.98 -20.64
C VAL A 118 -11.32 5.53 -19.96
N SER A 119 -10.77 6.64 -20.46
CA SER A 119 -9.53 7.19 -19.91
C SER A 119 -9.58 8.71 -19.77
N THR A 120 -9.00 9.21 -18.68
CA THR A 120 -8.90 10.64 -18.36
C THR A 120 -7.47 10.95 -17.94
N ASN A 121 -6.87 11.99 -18.54
CA ASN A 121 -5.54 12.45 -18.14
C ASN A 121 -5.69 13.43 -16.96
N PHE A 122 -5.60 12.92 -15.74
CA PHE A 122 -5.70 13.74 -14.53
C PHE A 122 -4.76 13.20 -13.45
N GLY A 123 -3.54 13.68 -13.41
CA GLY A 123 -2.54 13.22 -12.45
C GLY A 123 -1.15 13.64 -12.85
N VAL A 124 -0.21 13.34 -11.97
CA VAL A 124 1.21 13.67 -12.17
C VAL A 124 2.07 12.46 -11.87
N ALA A 125 3.25 12.39 -12.49
CA ALA A 125 4.18 11.29 -12.25
C ALA A 125 4.60 11.22 -10.76
N GLY A 126 4.53 10.02 -10.20
CA GLY A 126 4.84 9.76 -8.78
C GLY A 126 3.74 10.14 -7.80
N ALA A 127 2.57 10.59 -8.27
CA ALA A 127 1.37 10.63 -7.45
C ALA A 127 0.67 9.26 -7.43
N GLY A 128 -0.17 9.04 -6.43
CA GLY A 128 -1.11 7.93 -6.43
C GLY A 128 -2.55 8.36 -6.27
N PRO A 129 -3.49 7.45 -6.60
CA PRO A 129 -4.91 7.76 -6.60
C PRO A 129 -5.47 7.81 -5.16
N VAL A 130 -6.35 8.77 -4.90
CA VAL A 130 -7.08 8.96 -3.63
C VAL A 130 -8.55 9.31 -3.93
N PRO A 131 -9.24 8.51 -4.76
CA PRO A 131 -10.58 8.83 -5.23
C PRO A 131 -11.58 8.78 -4.07
N ALA A 132 -12.52 9.73 -4.07
CA ALA A 132 -13.64 9.83 -3.13
C ALA A 132 -14.65 10.86 -3.67
N ASP A 133 -15.86 10.91 -3.11
CA ASP A 133 -16.85 11.93 -3.44
C ASP A 133 -16.58 13.23 -2.64
N TYR A 134 -15.73 14.13 -3.15
CA TYR A 134 -15.32 15.35 -2.43
C TYR A 134 -16.29 16.52 -2.66
N ASP A 135 -17.14 16.47 -3.69
CA ASP A 135 -18.15 17.50 -3.94
C ASP A 135 -19.56 17.14 -3.46
N GLY A 136 -19.79 15.89 -3.07
CA GLY A 136 -21.04 15.37 -2.46
C GLY A 136 -22.12 15.10 -3.49
N ASP A 137 -21.77 14.86 -4.75
CA ASP A 137 -22.74 14.63 -5.81
C ASP A 137 -23.17 13.16 -5.92
N GLY A 138 -22.52 12.25 -5.17
CA GLY A 138 -22.72 10.81 -5.18
C GLY A 138 -21.92 10.07 -6.25
N ILE A 139 -20.99 10.74 -6.94
CA ILE A 139 -20.05 10.19 -7.92
C ILE A 139 -18.64 10.32 -7.35
N THR A 140 -17.85 9.28 -7.53
CA THR A 140 -16.46 9.28 -7.11
C THR A 140 -15.66 10.28 -7.95
N ASP A 141 -15.02 11.25 -7.30
CA ASP A 141 -14.11 12.17 -7.97
C ASP A 141 -12.75 11.53 -8.25
N LEU A 142 -12.17 11.90 -9.39
CA LEU A 142 -10.79 11.56 -9.70
C LEU A 142 -9.88 12.44 -8.84
N ALA A 143 -9.10 11.85 -7.95
CA ALA A 143 -8.19 12.60 -7.09
C ALA A 143 -6.84 11.91 -6.92
N TYR A 144 -5.77 12.70 -6.81
CA TYR A 144 -4.42 12.20 -6.59
C TYR A 144 -3.71 12.96 -5.46
N TYR A 145 -2.76 12.27 -4.83
CA TYR A 145 -1.83 12.84 -3.87
C TYR A 145 -0.40 12.47 -4.25
N LYS A 146 0.50 13.46 -4.28
CA LYS A 146 1.93 13.27 -4.54
C LYS A 146 2.71 13.47 -3.25
N LYS A 147 3.00 12.36 -2.58
CA LYS A 147 3.76 12.32 -1.31
C LYS A 147 5.04 13.13 -1.32
N ALA A 148 5.81 13.05 -2.39
CA ALA A 148 7.11 13.72 -2.49
C ALA A 148 7.02 15.25 -2.32
N SER A 149 5.90 15.87 -2.69
CA SER A 149 5.71 17.33 -2.60
C SER A 149 4.55 17.75 -1.70
N GLY A 150 3.62 16.85 -1.38
CA GLY A 150 2.35 17.19 -0.74
C GLY A 150 1.31 17.74 -1.72
N GLU A 151 1.50 17.52 -3.03
CA GLU A 151 0.58 18.03 -4.05
C GLU A 151 -0.70 17.19 -4.06
N TRP A 152 -1.84 17.84 -3.92
CA TRP A 152 -3.17 17.28 -4.14
C TRP A 152 -3.73 17.80 -5.44
N GLY A 153 -4.46 16.94 -6.15
CA GLY A 153 -5.37 17.35 -7.22
C GLY A 153 -6.67 16.59 -7.13
N ILE A 154 -7.80 17.29 -7.19
CA ILE A 154 -9.16 16.73 -7.20
C ILE A 154 -9.84 17.26 -8.46
N LEU A 155 -10.44 16.38 -9.25
CA LEU A 155 -11.26 16.71 -10.40
C LEU A 155 -12.69 16.33 -10.06
N TYR A 156 -13.47 17.36 -9.73
CA TYR A 156 -14.87 17.24 -9.34
C TYR A 156 -15.71 16.69 -10.49
N SER A 157 -16.51 15.68 -10.17
CA SER A 157 -17.35 14.94 -11.10
C SER A 157 -18.55 15.77 -11.59
N ASP A 158 -19.19 16.58 -10.71
CA ASP A 158 -20.33 17.43 -11.08
C ASP A 158 -19.92 18.55 -12.06
N SER A 159 -18.86 19.27 -11.70
CA SER A 159 -18.47 20.50 -12.41
C SER A 159 -17.39 20.31 -13.47
N GLY A 160 -16.65 19.20 -13.42
CA GLY A 160 -15.42 19.00 -14.20
C GLY A 160 -14.29 19.97 -13.83
N GLN A 161 -14.41 20.70 -12.72
CA GLN A 161 -13.37 21.62 -12.23
C GLN A 161 -12.26 20.84 -11.54
N ALA A 162 -11.02 21.15 -11.90
CA ALA A 162 -9.84 20.68 -11.19
C ALA A 162 -9.42 21.68 -10.11
N VAL A 163 -9.28 21.22 -8.88
CA VAL A 163 -8.69 21.96 -7.76
C VAL A 163 -7.36 21.32 -7.41
N THR A 164 -6.33 22.14 -7.23
CA THR A 164 -5.01 21.68 -6.79
C THR A 164 -4.53 22.46 -5.58
N GLY A 165 -3.73 21.81 -4.74
CA GLY A 165 -3.22 22.40 -3.50
C GLY A 165 -1.95 21.71 -3.01
N GLN A 166 -1.28 22.33 -2.05
CA GLN A 166 -0.12 21.74 -1.38
C GLN A 166 -0.45 21.60 0.10
N TRP A 167 -0.54 20.36 0.59
CA TRP A 167 -0.86 20.05 1.97
C TRP A 167 -0.34 18.67 2.32
N GLY A 168 0.41 18.57 3.42
CA GLY A 168 1.16 17.36 3.78
C GLY A 168 2.59 17.37 3.23
N GLY A 169 2.97 16.28 2.58
CA GLY A 169 4.32 16.02 2.08
C GLY A 169 4.83 14.64 2.49
N PRO A 170 6.16 14.46 2.48
CA PRO A 170 6.75 13.19 2.84
C PRO A 170 6.41 12.77 4.28
N GLY A 171 6.13 11.47 4.47
CA GLY A 171 5.71 10.90 5.75
C GLY A 171 4.22 11.01 6.07
N PHE A 172 3.42 11.66 5.22
CA PHE A 172 1.96 11.68 5.32
C PHE A 172 1.30 10.72 4.34
N ILE A 173 0.26 10.03 4.81
CA ILE A 173 -0.56 9.10 4.04
C ILE A 173 -1.96 9.70 3.87
N PRO A 174 -2.49 9.82 2.65
CA PRO A 174 -3.85 10.27 2.45
C PRO A 174 -4.84 9.22 2.96
N ALA A 175 -5.87 9.68 3.66
CA ALA A 175 -6.92 8.83 4.24
C ALA A 175 -8.31 9.51 4.17
N PRO A 176 -8.73 10.00 2.99
CA PRO A 176 -9.98 10.75 2.85
C PRO A 176 -11.18 9.89 3.24
N ALA A 177 -12.14 10.50 3.95
CA ALA A 177 -13.41 9.92 4.35
C ALA A 177 -14.32 11.06 4.87
N ASP A 178 -15.63 10.85 5.01
CA ASP A 178 -16.54 11.85 5.57
C ASP A 178 -16.46 11.85 7.11
N PHE A 179 -15.61 12.69 7.71
CA PHE A 179 -15.42 12.72 9.17
C PHE A 179 -16.40 13.67 9.89
N ASP A 180 -17.09 14.59 9.20
CA ASP A 180 -18.06 15.50 9.81
C ASP A 180 -19.54 15.20 9.50
N GLY A 181 -19.80 14.23 8.62
CA GLY A 181 -21.12 13.72 8.28
C GLY A 181 -21.90 14.66 7.38
N ASP A 182 -21.22 15.33 6.44
CA ASP A 182 -21.83 16.23 5.46
C ASP A 182 -22.07 15.59 4.08
N ASP A 183 -21.93 14.26 4.01
CA ASP A 183 -22.01 13.41 2.81
C ASP A 183 -20.88 13.70 1.80
N LYS A 184 -19.81 14.39 2.21
CA LYS A 184 -18.61 14.61 1.38
C LYS A 184 -17.40 14.00 2.03
N ALA A 185 -16.52 13.45 1.21
CA ALA A 185 -15.21 13.04 1.67
C ALA A 185 -14.37 14.27 2.07
N ASP A 186 -13.86 14.26 3.30
CA ASP A 186 -12.89 15.23 3.76
C ASP A 186 -11.47 14.86 3.28
N PRO A 187 -10.69 15.81 2.73
CA PRO A 187 -9.27 15.63 2.60
C PRO A 187 -8.62 15.35 3.96
N CYS A 188 -7.95 14.21 4.08
CA CYS A 188 -7.36 13.74 5.33
C CYS A 188 -5.95 13.20 5.12
N LEU A 189 -5.06 13.50 6.07
CA LEU A 189 -3.69 13.01 6.14
C LEU A 189 -3.41 12.36 7.49
N TYR A 190 -2.79 11.18 7.45
CA TYR A 190 -2.31 10.45 8.61
C TYR A 190 -0.78 10.32 8.57
N GLN A 191 -0.11 10.58 9.70
CA GLN A 191 1.33 10.46 9.83
C GLN A 191 1.68 9.21 10.65
N GLU A 192 2.16 8.16 9.99
CA GLU A 192 2.34 6.84 10.64
C GLU A 192 3.42 6.83 11.71
N SER A 193 4.40 7.72 11.63
CA SER A 193 5.51 7.83 12.59
C SER A 193 5.06 8.41 13.93
N THR A 194 3.99 9.22 13.95
CA THR A 194 3.52 9.94 15.14
C THR A 194 2.11 9.52 15.58
N GLY A 195 1.31 8.94 14.68
CA GLY A 195 -0.11 8.73 14.90
C GLY A 195 -0.96 9.99 14.71
N ALA A 196 -0.42 11.05 14.10
CA ALA A 196 -1.14 12.30 13.92
C ALA A 196 -2.11 12.24 12.74
N TRP A 197 -3.34 12.69 12.96
CA TRP A 197 -4.40 12.88 11.97
C TRP A 197 -4.61 14.36 11.73
N TYR A 198 -4.81 14.73 10.47
CA TYR A 198 -5.18 16.08 10.03
C TYR A 198 -6.31 15.95 9.02
N VAL A 199 -7.43 16.64 9.25
CA VAL A 199 -8.64 16.53 8.42
C VAL A 199 -9.11 17.94 8.06
N LEU A 200 -9.38 18.21 6.79
CA LEU A 200 -9.98 19.46 6.33
C LEU A 200 -11.49 19.28 6.18
N LEU A 201 -12.25 19.72 7.18
CA LEU A 201 -13.68 19.45 7.31
C LEU A 201 -14.52 20.22 6.27
N SER A 202 -15.06 19.54 5.26
CA SER A 202 -15.89 20.04 4.16
C SER A 202 -17.08 20.86 4.67
N GLY A 203 -17.84 20.31 5.62
CA GLY A 203 -19.03 20.93 6.21
C GLY A 203 -18.73 22.20 7.02
N ARG A 204 -17.44 22.45 7.29
CA ARG A 204 -16.95 23.63 8.01
C ARG A 204 -16.07 24.55 7.16
N GLY A 205 -16.15 24.44 5.83
CA GLY A 205 -15.37 25.26 4.92
C GLY A 205 -13.87 24.93 4.97
N TYR A 206 -13.55 23.63 5.08
CA TYR A 206 -12.19 23.08 5.13
C TYR A 206 -11.36 23.58 6.32
N LEU A 207 -12.01 23.85 7.46
CA LEU A 207 -11.30 24.11 8.71
C LEU A 207 -10.55 22.84 9.16
N GLN A 208 -9.25 22.98 9.42
CA GLN A 208 -8.43 21.85 9.83
C GLN A 208 -8.75 21.39 11.26
N ALA A 209 -9.15 20.13 11.41
CA ALA A 209 -9.16 19.40 12.67
C ALA A 209 -7.91 18.51 12.78
N SER A 210 -7.50 18.20 14.02
CA SER A 210 -6.35 17.33 14.25
C SER A 210 -6.51 16.49 15.52
N ALA A 211 -6.01 15.26 15.49
CA ALA A 211 -5.98 14.35 16.63
C ALA A 211 -4.69 13.53 16.63
N ILE A 212 -4.31 12.99 17.79
CA ILE A 212 -3.30 11.93 17.87
C ILE A 212 -4.04 10.64 18.20
N TRP A 213 -4.04 9.71 17.24
CA TRP A 213 -4.68 8.40 17.38
C TRP A 213 -3.86 7.34 16.64
N GLY A 214 -3.33 6.38 17.40
CA GLY A 214 -2.28 5.47 16.94
C GLY A 214 -0.87 5.89 17.37
N LYS A 215 0.15 5.27 16.76
CA LYS A 215 1.58 5.51 17.02
C LYS A 215 2.44 4.91 15.90
N SER A 216 3.76 5.10 15.97
CA SER A 216 4.73 4.47 15.05
C SER A 216 4.40 3.00 14.77
N GLY A 217 4.24 2.65 13.49
CA GLY A 217 3.93 1.28 13.03
C GLY A 217 2.44 0.97 12.89
N TYR A 218 1.56 1.93 13.20
CA TYR A 218 0.13 1.81 12.96
C TYR A 218 -0.23 2.43 11.62
N GLN A 219 -1.14 1.79 10.90
CA GLN A 219 -1.65 2.19 9.60
C GLN A 219 -3.10 2.65 9.72
N ALA A 220 -3.44 3.81 9.14
CA ALA A 220 -4.82 4.30 9.06
C ALA A 220 -5.74 3.36 8.26
N ALA A 221 -6.95 3.16 8.77
CA ALA A 221 -8.03 2.38 8.18
C ALA A 221 -9.40 3.01 8.53
N PRO A 222 -9.64 4.31 8.25
CA PRO A 222 -10.88 4.97 8.64
C PRO A 222 -12.08 4.38 7.91
N ALA A 223 -13.20 4.27 8.62
CA ALA A 223 -14.51 3.85 8.13
C ALA A 223 -15.56 4.14 9.22
N ASP A 224 -16.85 4.05 8.92
CA ASP A 224 -17.92 4.21 9.91
C ASP A 224 -18.14 2.88 10.67
N TYR A 225 -17.56 2.73 11.87
CA TYR A 225 -17.63 1.49 12.65
C TYR A 225 -18.80 1.47 13.65
N ASP A 226 -19.42 2.61 13.95
CA ASP A 226 -20.57 2.70 14.86
C ASP A 226 -21.92 3.02 14.20
N ASN A 227 -21.92 3.22 12.88
CA ASN A 227 -23.07 3.54 12.03
C ASN A 227 -23.76 4.83 12.48
N ASP A 228 -22.96 5.88 12.69
CA ASP A 228 -23.45 7.23 12.99
C ASP A 228 -23.48 8.13 11.73
N GLY A 229 -23.02 7.62 10.58
CA GLY A 229 -22.93 8.34 9.33
C GLY A 229 -21.62 9.11 9.16
N ARG A 230 -20.61 8.88 10.02
CA ARG A 230 -19.29 9.50 9.94
C ARG A 230 -18.20 8.45 9.97
N ALA A 231 -17.12 8.74 9.26
CA ALA A 231 -15.91 7.97 9.37
C ALA A 231 -15.25 8.15 10.75
N ASP A 232 -14.92 7.04 11.38
CA ASP A 232 -14.14 7.01 12.59
C ASP A 232 -12.63 6.99 12.27
N PRO A 233 -11.81 7.78 12.98
CA PRO A 233 -10.37 7.58 12.99
C PRO A 233 -10.02 6.18 13.53
N CYS A 234 -9.58 5.31 12.63
CA CYS A 234 -9.18 3.94 12.96
C CYS A 234 -7.75 3.64 12.51
N VAL A 235 -7.03 2.89 13.34
CA VAL A 235 -5.66 2.46 13.08
C VAL A 235 -5.46 0.96 13.33
N TYR A 236 -4.59 0.35 12.51
CA TYR A 236 -4.19 -1.05 12.58
C TYR A 236 -2.69 -1.18 12.84
N ASN A 237 -2.31 -1.93 13.88
CA ASN A 237 -0.91 -2.26 14.17
C ASN A 237 -0.43 -3.37 13.23
N ARG A 238 0.47 -3.01 12.31
CA ARG A 238 1.03 -3.91 11.29
C ARG A 238 1.85 -5.07 11.82
N ILE A 239 2.16 -5.11 13.11
CA ILE A 239 2.95 -6.20 13.72
C ILE A 239 2.06 -7.09 14.56
N THR A 240 1.23 -6.49 15.42
CA THR A 240 0.44 -7.23 16.40
C THR A 240 -0.95 -7.62 15.91
N GLY A 241 -1.47 -6.94 14.88
CA GLY A 241 -2.87 -7.08 14.46
C GLY A 241 -3.87 -6.32 15.34
N GLU A 242 -3.40 -5.44 16.21
CA GLU A 242 -4.28 -4.62 17.05
C GLU A 242 -4.98 -3.54 16.23
N TRP A 243 -6.31 -3.49 16.32
CA TRP A 243 -7.14 -2.40 15.81
C TRP A 243 -7.51 -1.45 16.95
N GLN A 244 -7.56 -0.15 16.65
CA GLN A 244 -8.04 0.89 17.56
C GLN A 244 -8.94 1.86 16.80
N VAL A 245 -10.18 2.06 17.27
CA VAL A 245 -11.20 2.90 16.63
C VAL A 245 -11.61 4.00 17.60
N LEU A 246 -11.58 5.27 17.16
CA LEU A 246 -12.09 6.41 17.92
C LEU A 246 -13.49 6.75 17.46
N LEU A 247 -14.50 6.47 18.29
CA LEU A 247 -15.91 6.44 17.89
C LEU A 247 -16.51 7.84 17.82
N SER A 248 -16.89 8.25 16.62
CA SER A 248 -17.46 9.55 16.27
C SER A 248 -18.88 9.74 16.83
N GLY A 249 -19.69 8.68 16.90
CA GLY A 249 -21.05 8.72 17.47
C GLY A 249 -21.09 9.06 18.97
N SER A 250 -19.94 8.89 19.65
CA SER A 250 -19.74 9.31 21.04
C SER A 250 -19.26 10.76 21.19
N GLY A 251 -19.04 11.48 20.08
CA GLY A 251 -18.30 12.75 20.08
C GLY A 251 -16.81 12.55 20.41
N TYR A 252 -16.24 11.41 19.99
CA TYR A 252 -14.86 11.00 20.23
C TYR A 252 -14.48 10.82 21.71
N THR A 253 -15.45 10.51 22.58
CA THR A 253 -15.18 10.22 24.01
C THR A 253 -14.97 8.73 24.30
N ASN A 254 -15.42 7.86 23.41
CA ASN A 254 -15.27 6.41 23.51
C ASN A 254 -14.35 5.87 22.41
N SER A 255 -13.74 4.72 22.68
CA SER A 255 -12.93 4.00 21.70
C SER A 255 -13.15 2.50 21.81
N ALA A 256 -13.01 1.80 20.68
CA ALA A 256 -12.97 0.33 20.63
C ALA A 256 -11.54 -0.15 20.33
N SER A 257 -11.17 -1.31 20.87
CA SER A 257 -9.92 -1.98 20.49
C SER A 257 -10.08 -3.50 20.60
N PHE A 258 -9.48 -4.20 19.64
CA PHE A 258 -9.48 -5.66 19.52
C PHE A 258 -8.26 -6.08 18.70
N THR A 259 -7.93 -7.37 18.69
CA THR A 259 -6.82 -7.92 17.89
C THR A 259 -7.38 -8.87 16.85
N TRP A 260 -7.09 -8.60 15.58
CA TRP A 260 -7.51 -9.41 14.44
C TRP A 260 -6.48 -9.34 13.31
N GLY A 261 -6.05 -10.48 12.78
CA GLY A 261 -4.88 -10.57 11.90
C GLY A 261 -3.54 -10.56 12.68
N ASN A 262 -2.45 -10.25 11.98
CA ASN A 262 -1.08 -10.17 12.52
C ASN A 262 -0.13 -9.52 11.49
N ALA A 263 1.19 -9.61 11.71
CA ALA A 263 2.24 -9.15 10.81
C ALA A 263 2.18 -9.58 9.33
N ALA A 264 1.43 -10.63 8.99
CA ALA A 264 1.22 -11.06 7.60
C ALA A 264 0.08 -10.29 6.90
N TYR A 265 -0.75 -9.59 7.66
CA TYR A 265 -2.03 -9.07 7.24
C TYR A 265 -2.03 -7.54 7.13
N LYS A 266 -2.88 -7.03 6.25
CA LYS A 266 -3.14 -5.60 6.05
C LYS A 266 -4.63 -5.31 6.18
N PRO A 267 -5.04 -4.14 6.69
CA PRO A 267 -6.45 -3.82 6.89
C PRO A 267 -7.15 -3.44 5.58
N VAL A 268 -8.40 -3.88 5.43
CA VAL A 268 -9.29 -3.59 4.30
C VAL A 268 -10.72 -3.42 4.84
N PRO A 269 -11.03 -2.42 5.68
CA PRO A 269 -12.36 -2.30 6.26
C PRO A 269 -13.44 -2.04 5.19
N GLY A 270 -14.65 -2.53 5.45
CA GLY A 270 -15.83 -2.41 4.58
C GLY A 270 -17.04 -3.06 5.25
N ASP A 271 -18.25 -2.82 4.75
CA ASP A 271 -19.48 -3.43 5.28
C ASP A 271 -19.77 -4.74 4.54
N TYR A 272 -19.15 -5.85 4.97
CA TYR A 272 -19.24 -7.15 4.31
C TYR A 272 -20.50 -7.93 4.68
N ASN A 273 -21.24 -7.53 5.72
CA ASN A 273 -22.48 -8.19 6.12
C ASN A 273 -23.76 -7.38 5.79
N GLY A 274 -23.63 -6.09 5.45
CA GLY A 274 -24.71 -5.18 5.09
C GLY A 274 -25.45 -4.60 6.29
N ASP A 275 -24.81 -4.47 7.46
CA ASP A 275 -25.41 -3.91 8.68
C ASP A 275 -25.18 -2.39 8.84
N GLY A 276 -24.51 -1.77 7.87
CA GLY A 276 -24.16 -0.36 7.84
C GLY A 276 -22.97 -0.01 8.73
N ARG A 277 -22.30 -0.97 9.36
CA ARG A 277 -21.04 -0.77 10.09
C ARG A 277 -19.91 -1.37 9.29
N ALA A 278 -18.77 -0.69 9.30
CA ALA A 278 -17.54 -1.25 8.79
C ALA A 278 -17.09 -2.45 9.63
N ASP A 279 -16.80 -3.55 8.94
CA ASP A 279 -16.17 -4.73 9.50
C ASP A 279 -14.65 -4.61 9.43
N PRO A 280 -13.95 -4.97 10.51
CA PRO A 280 -12.51 -5.18 10.49
C PRO A 280 -12.15 -6.42 9.64
N MET A 281 -11.79 -6.18 8.38
CA MET A 281 -11.26 -7.20 7.46
C MET A 281 -9.76 -7.02 7.27
N VAL A 282 -9.06 -8.14 7.11
CA VAL A 282 -7.65 -8.18 6.80
C VAL A 282 -7.30 -9.12 5.63
N TYR A 283 -6.26 -8.78 4.88
CA TYR A 283 -5.71 -9.62 3.79
C TYR A 283 -4.20 -9.85 3.94
N ALA A 284 -3.75 -11.09 3.70
CA ALA A 284 -2.34 -11.48 3.69
C ALA A 284 -1.87 -11.93 2.29
N ASP A 285 -1.19 -11.04 1.56
CA ASP A 285 -0.70 -11.27 0.19
C ASP A 285 0.15 -12.56 0.08
N SER A 286 1.01 -12.83 1.08
CA SER A 286 1.97 -13.95 1.05
C SER A 286 1.34 -15.33 1.12
N ILE A 287 0.15 -15.44 1.70
CA ILE A 287 -0.55 -16.71 1.92
C ILE A 287 -1.95 -16.72 1.30
N ALA A 288 -2.32 -15.65 0.58
CA ALA A 288 -3.59 -15.58 -0.12
C ALA A 288 -4.78 -15.81 0.82
N ASP A 289 -4.82 -15.11 1.95
CA ASP A 289 -5.83 -15.33 2.98
C ASP A 289 -6.55 -14.03 3.35
N TRP A 290 -7.88 -14.07 3.27
CA TRP A 290 -8.78 -13.03 3.78
C TRP A 290 -9.38 -13.50 5.09
N SER A 291 -9.40 -12.60 6.07
CA SER A 291 -10.03 -12.90 7.36
C SER A 291 -10.79 -11.69 7.86
N VAL A 292 -12.04 -11.92 8.25
CA VAL A 292 -12.97 -10.85 8.66
C VAL A 292 -13.50 -11.10 10.06
N LEU A 293 -13.70 -10.00 10.76
CA LEU A 293 -14.40 -9.92 12.02
C LEU A 293 -15.74 -9.20 11.79
N LEU A 294 -16.81 -9.92 11.48
CA LEU A 294 -18.08 -9.30 11.07
C LEU A 294 -18.80 -8.62 12.26
N SER A 295 -19.30 -7.42 12.06
CA SER A 295 -20.19 -6.65 12.94
C SER A 295 -21.51 -7.40 13.19
N GLY A 296 -22.21 -7.02 14.26
CA GLY A 296 -23.43 -7.68 14.74
C GLY A 296 -23.65 -7.47 16.25
N ASN A 297 -24.40 -8.35 16.92
CA ASN A 297 -24.48 -8.37 18.39
C ASN A 297 -23.20 -8.94 19.06
N GLU A 298 -22.42 -9.73 18.31
CA GLU A 298 -21.09 -10.26 18.65
C GLU A 298 -20.29 -10.39 17.36
N TYR A 299 -18.99 -10.10 17.41
CA TYR A 299 -18.10 -10.27 16.27
C TYR A 299 -17.91 -11.76 15.91
N LYS A 300 -18.10 -12.13 14.63
CA LYS A 300 -17.97 -13.53 14.17
C LYS A 300 -16.88 -13.69 13.12
N ASP A 301 -16.04 -14.72 13.32
CA ASP A 301 -14.90 -15.02 12.47
C ASP A 301 -15.32 -15.73 11.16
N ALA A 302 -14.77 -15.29 10.03
CA ALA A 302 -14.75 -16.05 8.78
C ALA A 302 -13.39 -15.92 8.09
N SER A 303 -12.93 -17.02 7.47
CA SER A 303 -11.69 -17.07 6.68
C SER A 303 -11.98 -17.57 5.27
N LEU A 304 -11.40 -16.90 4.28
CA LEU A 304 -11.55 -17.22 2.86
C LEU A 304 -10.16 -17.28 2.20
N PRO A 305 -9.69 -18.47 1.79
CA PRO A 305 -8.41 -18.60 1.09
C PRO A 305 -8.55 -18.21 -0.38
N PHE A 306 -7.95 -17.09 -0.80
CA PHE A 306 -7.87 -16.66 -2.19
C PHE A 306 -6.69 -15.69 -2.47
N GLY A 307 -6.02 -15.85 -3.62
CA GLY A 307 -4.93 -14.96 -4.10
C GLY A 307 -3.54 -15.59 -4.30
N GLY A 308 -2.47 -14.76 -4.33
CA GLY A 308 -1.07 -15.20 -4.51
C GLY A 308 -0.02 -14.10 -4.21
N THR A 309 1.27 -14.45 -4.24
CA THR A 309 2.38 -13.60 -3.72
C THR A 309 2.63 -12.27 -4.44
N ASN A 310 1.96 -12.00 -5.56
CA ASN A 310 2.07 -10.76 -6.34
C ASN A 310 0.75 -9.97 -6.37
N TRP A 311 -0.22 -10.40 -5.61
CA TRP A 311 -1.56 -9.85 -5.61
C TRP A 311 -1.72 -8.93 -4.41
N ALA A 312 -2.45 -7.82 -4.59
CA ALA A 312 -2.79 -6.90 -3.52
C ALA A 312 -4.31 -6.77 -3.41
N ALA A 313 -4.84 -6.86 -2.18
CA ALA A 313 -6.21 -6.46 -1.91
C ALA A 313 -6.43 -5.03 -2.41
N VAL A 314 -7.52 -4.84 -3.12
CA VAL A 314 -7.89 -3.52 -3.63
C VAL A 314 -8.32 -2.65 -2.44
N LYS A 315 -7.71 -1.47 -2.33
CA LYS A 315 -7.91 -0.52 -1.23
C LYS A 315 -8.09 0.88 -1.79
N SER A 316 -8.82 1.72 -1.07
CA SER A 316 -9.03 3.13 -1.40
C SER A 316 -7.84 4.04 -1.07
N LEU A 317 -6.84 3.55 -0.31
CA LEU A 317 -5.74 4.37 0.19
C LEU A 317 -4.41 4.08 -0.51
N TRP A 318 -3.82 5.11 -1.13
CA TRP A 318 -2.49 5.04 -1.73
C TRP A 318 -1.35 5.28 -0.72
N ARG A 319 -0.30 4.45 -0.80
CA ARG A 319 0.85 4.47 0.13
C ARG A 319 2.20 4.60 -0.60
N GLU A 320 3.09 3.61 -0.69
CA GLU A 320 4.52 3.83 -0.99
C GLU A 320 5.02 3.20 -2.30
N ASP A 321 5.91 3.88 -3.03
CA ASP A 321 6.64 3.28 -4.15
C ASP A 321 8.15 3.34 -3.89
N LEU A 322 8.84 2.20 -3.93
CA LEU A 322 10.29 2.15 -3.75
C LEU A 322 10.93 1.17 -4.73
N VAL A 323 11.66 1.73 -5.70
CA VAL A 323 12.60 0.99 -6.54
C VAL A 323 14.00 1.14 -5.96
N PHE A 324 14.57 0.07 -5.41
CA PHE A 324 15.90 0.11 -4.82
C PHE A 324 16.89 -0.75 -5.61
N MET A 325 18.07 -0.20 -5.89
CA MET A 325 19.18 -0.92 -6.50
C MET A 325 20.07 -1.50 -5.41
N ALA A 326 20.24 -2.82 -5.39
CA ALA A 326 21.24 -3.48 -4.58
C ALA A 326 22.52 -3.65 -5.41
N PHE A 327 23.62 -3.02 -4.99
CA PHE A 327 24.89 -2.99 -5.71
C PHE A 327 25.99 -3.63 -4.87
N GLY A 328 26.74 -4.55 -5.46
CA GLY A 328 27.81 -5.25 -4.77
C GLY A 328 28.37 -6.46 -5.52
N ASP A 329 29.02 -7.34 -4.75
CA ASP A 329 29.64 -8.58 -5.23
C ASP A 329 28.66 -9.78 -5.35
N SER A 330 29.20 -11.01 -5.29
CA SER A 330 28.46 -12.27 -5.30
C SER A 330 27.44 -12.39 -4.17
N ILE A 331 27.67 -11.77 -3.01
CA ILE A 331 26.71 -11.81 -1.90
C ILE A 331 25.49 -10.98 -2.26
N THR A 332 25.67 -9.83 -2.92
CA THR A 332 24.55 -9.06 -3.46
C THR A 332 23.81 -9.82 -4.57
N TYR A 333 24.53 -10.55 -5.42
CA TYR A 333 23.92 -11.41 -6.43
C TYR A 333 23.03 -12.52 -5.82
N GLY A 334 23.33 -12.98 -4.60
CA GLY A 334 22.65 -14.11 -3.95
C GLY A 334 23.45 -15.41 -3.98
N GLY A 335 24.76 -15.33 -4.19
CA GLY A 335 25.66 -16.47 -4.22
C GLY A 335 25.63 -17.28 -2.93
N GLY A 336 25.65 -18.60 -2.99
CA GLY A 336 25.59 -19.49 -1.82
C GLY A 336 24.22 -19.65 -1.18
N SER A 337 23.18 -19.00 -1.71
CA SER A 337 21.78 -19.34 -1.40
C SER A 337 21.36 -20.64 -2.11
N SER A 338 20.23 -21.23 -1.73
CA SER A 338 19.74 -22.49 -2.32
C SER A 338 19.50 -22.44 -3.82
N SER A 339 19.18 -21.26 -4.38
CA SER A 339 19.05 -21.09 -5.84
C SER A 339 20.31 -20.54 -6.50
N ASP A 340 21.33 -20.16 -5.72
CA ASP A 340 22.55 -19.48 -6.19
C ASP A 340 22.26 -18.35 -7.19
N SER A 341 21.21 -17.57 -6.90
CA SER A 341 20.66 -16.58 -7.82
C SER A 341 20.00 -15.40 -7.09
N PRO A 342 19.71 -14.30 -7.79
CA PRO A 342 19.00 -13.15 -7.22
C PRO A 342 17.65 -13.49 -6.58
N ALA A 343 17.00 -14.61 -6.96
CA ALA A 343 15.69 -15.00 -6.47
C ALA A 343 15.67 -15.29 -4.95
N THR A 344 16.79 -15.74 -4.39
CA THR A 344 16.92 -16.04 -2.95
C THR A 344 17.95 -15.18 -2.23
N GLY A 345 18.52 -14.18 -2.93
CA GLY A 345 19.40 -13.18 -2.33
C GLY A 345 18.64 -12.15 -1.48
N TYR A 346 19.38 -11.43 -0.61
CA TYR A 346 18.79 -10.43 0.28
C TYR A 346 17.95 -9.34 -0.42
N PRO A 347 18.24 -8.88 -1.66
CA PRO A 347 17.46 -7.81 -2.28
C PRO A 347 16.02 -8.24 -2.54
N LYS A 348 15.83 -9.46 -3.07
CA LYS A 348 14.49 -10.00 -3.33
C LYS A 348 13.75 -10.32 -2.03
N LEU A 349 14.46 -10.88 -1.05
CA LEU A 349 13.89 -11.13 0.28
C LEU A 349 13.46 -9.84 0.99
N LEU A 350 14.17 -8.73 0.76
CA LEU A 350 13.82 -7.41 1.29
C LEU A 350 12.59 -6.85 0.58
N GLU A 351 12.52 -6.96 -0.75
CA GLU A 351 11.34 -6.57 -1.53
C GLU A 351 10.09 -7.29 -1.03
N THR A 352 10.16 -8.62 -0.87
CA THR A 352 9.06 -9.43 -0.33
C THR A 352 8.67 -8.98 1.08
N LYS A 353 9.65 -8.70 1.94
CA LYS A 353 9.37 -8.23 3.30
C LYS A 353 8.72 -6.84 3.30
N LEU A 354 9.15 -5.91 2.46
CA LEU A 354 8.52 -4.59 2.35
C LEU A 354 7.07 -4.72 1.89
N LYS A 355 6.80 -5.53 0.86
CA LYS A 355 5.44 -5.83 0.40
C LYS A 355 4.55 -6.42 1.49
N GLN A 356 5.11 -7.16 2.44
CA GLN A 356 4.35 -7.68 3.58
C GLN A 356 3.87 -6.58 4.54
N TYR A 357 4.73 -5.60 4.85
CA TYR A 357 4.44 -4.60 5.90
C TYR A 357 3.94 -3.24 5.37
N TYR A 358 4.17 -2.95 4.09
CA TYR A 358 3.82 -1.68 3.47
C TYR A 358 2.94 -1.93 2.24
N ASP A 359 2.13 -0.92 1.92
CA ASP A 359 1.29 -0.92 0.73
C ASP A 359 1.97 -0.09 -0.36
N GLY A 360 1.99 -0.62 -1.58
CA GLY A 360 2.46 0.05 -2.80
C GLY A 360 3.60 -0.70 -3.52
N TYR A 361 4.22 -0.09 -4.54
CA TYR A 361 5.09 -0.81 -5.47
C TYR A 361 6.54 -0.86 -5.00
N PHE A 362 6.95 -2.04 -4.53
CA PHE A 362 8.33 -2.33 -4.18
C PHE A 362 9.00 -3.17 -5.27
N SER A 363 10.16 -2.72 -5.74
CA SER A 363 10.97 -3.46 -6.70
C SER A 363 12.45 -3.39 -6.35
N SER A 364 13.08 -4.56 -6.31
CA SER A 364 14.53 -4.70 -6.16
C SER A 364 15.19 -4.84 -7.53
N ILE A 365 16.21 -4.02 -7.79
CA ILE A 365 17.10 -4.16 -8.95
C ILE A 365 18.42 -4.72 -8.44
N ASN A 366 18.64 -6.03 -8.67
CA ASN A 366 19.87 -6.69 -8.26
C ASN A 366 21.00 -6.41 -9.27
N GLN A 367 22.04 -5.72 -8.82
CA GLN A 367 23.26 -5.39 -9.57
C GLN A 367 24.49 -6.01 -8.90
N GLY A 368 24.33 -7.21 -8.36
CA GLY A 368 25.41 -8.01 -7.79
C GLY A 368 26.27 -8.67 -8.89
N ARG A 369 27.59 -8.62 -8.75
CA ARG A 369 28.53 -9.26 -9.69
C ARG A 369 29.54 -10.12 -8.95
N GLY A 370 29.54 -11.43 -9.25
CA GLY A 370 30.41 -12.36 -8.55
C GLY A 370 31.91 -12.07 -8.73
N GLY A 371 32.64 -12.11 -7.61
CA GLY A 371 34.09 -11.88 -7.58
C GLY A 371 34.53 -10.41 -7.71
N GLU A 372 33.59 -9.48 -7.81
CA GLU A 372 33.90 -8.05 -7.96
C GLU A 372 34.52 -7.46 -6.68
N ASN A 373 35.48 -6.55 -6.84
CA ASN A 373 36.05 -5.75 -5.76
C ASN A 373 35.63 -4.28 -5.92
N THR A 374 35.95 -3.42 -4.94
CA THR A 374 35.49 -2.01 -4.98
C THR A 374 36.04 -1.21 -6.16
N TYR A 375 37.20 -1.58 -6.73
CA TYR A 375 37.74 -0.93 -7.91
C TYR A 375 36.87 -1.21 -9.14
N ASP A 376 36.61 -2.48 -9.43
CA ASP A 376 35.78 -2.92 -10.55
C ASP A 376 34.33 -2.42 -10.40
N GLY A 377 33.79 -2.46 -9.17
CA GLY A 377 32.48 -1.93 -8.84
C GLY A 377 32.37 -0.43 -9.10
N PHE A 378 33.39 0.35 -8.69
CA PHE A 378 33.44 1.79 -8.94
C PHE A 378 33.43 2.12 -10.45
N GLU A 379 34.18 1.37 -11.27
CA GLU A 379 34.24 1.61 -12.73
C GLU A 379 32.86 1.52 -13.40
N ARG A 380 32.00 0.60 -12.96
CA ARG A 380 30.65 0.42 -13.55
C ARG A 380 29.54 1.22 -12.86
N PHE A 381 29.77 1.71 -11.65
CA PHE A 381 28.72 2.25 -10.77
C PHE A 381 27.89 3.36 -11.45
N THR A 382 28.55 4.33 -12.09
CA THR A 382 27.87 5.46 -12.75
C THR A 382 26.91 4.99 -13.84
N GLN A 383 27.37 4.10 -14.73
CA GLN A 383 26.55 3.60 -15.82
C GLN A 383 25.38 2.78 -15.29
N THR A 384 25.62 1.93 -14.28
CA THR A 384 24.57 1.13 -13.67
C THR A 384 23.51 2.01 -13.00
N LEU A 385 23.92 3.04 -12.27
CA LEU A 385 23.03 3.97 -11.60
C LEU A 385 22.15 4.74 -12.60
N ASP A 386 22.75 5.25 -13.68
CA ASP A 386 22.02 5.98 -14.73
C ASP A 386 21.03 5.08 -15.49
N ALA A 387 21.41 3.82 -15.75
CA ALA A 387 20.55 2.86 -16.45
C ALA A 387 19.36 2.37 -15.61
N THR A 388 19.52 2.33 -14.28
CA THR A 388 18.51 1.79 -13.37
C THR A 388 17.62 2.86 -12.75
N ASN A 389 18.12 4.10 -12.62
CA ASN A 389 17.42 5.24 -12.04
C ASN A 389 16.63 4.89 -10.75
N PRO A 390 17.27 4.32 -9.72
CA PRO A 390 16.59 3.86 -8.52
C PRO A 390 16.23 5.03 -7.60
N ASN A 391 15.25 4.80 -6.73
CA ASN A 391 14.93 5.69 -5.61
C ASN A 391 15.93 5.56 -4.46
N LEU A 392 16.59 4.40 -4.32
CA LEU A 392 17.51 4.10 -3.23
C LEU A 392 18.63 3.15 -3.68
N VAL A 393 19.86 3.35 -3.17
CA VAL A 393 20.97 2.41 -3.35
C VAL A 393 21.26 1.65 -2.04
N LEU A 394 21.31 0.33 -2.12
CA LEU A 394 21.86 -0.55 -1.09
C LEU A 394 23.27 -0.96 -1.51
N LEU A 395 24.30 -0.45 -0.85
CA LEU A 395 25.70 -0.65 -1.21
C LEU A 395 26.37 -1.65 -0.26
N MET A 396 26.76 -2.82 -0.78
CA MET A 396 27.54 -3.82 -0.04
C MET A 396 28.63 -4.40 -0.94
N GLU A 397 29.82 -3.82 -0.84
CA GLU A 397 30.99 -4.15 -1.66
C GLU A 397 32.23 -4.18 -0.77
N GLY A 398 33.23 -5.00 -1.12
CA GLY A 398 34.50 -5.05 -0.38
C GLY A 398 34.95 -6.44 0.06
N THR A 399 34.11 -7.47 -0.06
CA THR A 399 34.44 -8.82 0.41
C THR A 399 35.68 -9.38 -0.29
N ASN A 400 35.79 -9.13 -1.59
CA ASN A 400 36.90 -9.63 -2.43
C ASN A 400 38.16 -8.76 -2.29
N ASP A 401 38.04 -7.46 -2.00
CA ASP A 401 39.17 -6.59 -1.67
C ASP A 401 40.01 -7.12 -0.50
N HIS A 402 39.35 -7.78 0.46
CA HIS A 402 40.03 -8.41 1.59
C HIS A 402 40.73 -9.73 1.24
N VAL A 403 40.32 -10.41 0.16
CA VAL A 403 41.04 -11.55 -0.44
C VAL A 403 42.26 -11.03 -1.22
N ASP A 404 42.07 -9.98 -2.00
CA ASP A 404 43.08 -9.40 -2.90
C ASP A 404 44.11 -8.52 -2.17
N ASN A 405 43.98 -8.36 -0.85
CA ASN A 405 44.82 -7.49 -0.01
C ASN A 405 44.87 -6.03 -0.48
N VAL A 406 43.76 -5.52 -1.04
CA VAL A 406 43.62 -4.11 -1.43
C VAL A 406 43.86 -3.21 -0.19
N PRO A 407 44.66 -2.13 -0.30
CA PRO A 407 44.87 -1.19 0.82
C PRO A 407 43.54 -0.61 1.31
N PHE A 408 43.34 -0.52 2.63
CA PHE A 408 42.09 -0.01 3.21
C PHE A 408 41.70 1.36 2.68
N ASP A 409 42.66 2.28 2.56
CA ASP A 409 42.41 3.64 2.07
C ASP A 409 41.85 3.64 0.63
N GLN A 410 42.24 2.66 -0.21
CA GLN A 410 41.70 2.52 -1.56
C GLN A 410 40.25 2.01 -1.54
N ILE A 411 39.95 1.06 -0.66
CA ILE A 411 38.58 0.54 -0.46
C ILE A 411 37.67 1.69 0.02
N GLU A 412 38.14 2.49 0.98
CA GLU A 412 37.42 3.67 1.49
C GLU A 412 37.16 4.70 0.40
N GLU A 413 38.17 5.03 -0.41
CA GLU A 413 38.05 5.99 -1.49
C GLU A 413 37.04 5.53 -2.54
N ASN A 414 37.09 4.26 -2.95
CA ASN A 414 36.16 3.69 -3.94
C ASN A 414 34.72 3.73 -3.43
N LEU A 415 34.46 3.27 -2.20
CA LEU A 415 33.13 3.30 -1.58
C LEU A 415 32.61 4.74 -1.44
N SER A 416 33.47 5.66 -0.97
CA SER A 416 33.15 7.07 -0.82
C SER A 416 32.81 7.73 -2.16
N ASN A 417 33.51 7.35 -3.23
CA ASN A 417 33.24 7.87 -4.58
C ASN A 417 31.90 7.37 -5.13
N MET A 418 31.56 6.09 -4.93
CA MET A 418 30.24 5.55 -5.29
C MET A 418 29.11 6.28 -4.55
N ILE A 419 29.27 6.48 -3.23
CA ILE A 419 28.30 7.25 -2.42
C ILE A 419 28.14 8.67 -2.95
N ARG A 420 29.25 9.37 -3.23
CA ARG A 420 29.22 10.74 -3.76
C ARG A 420 28.48 10.84 -5.10
N ILE A 421 28.66 9.86 -5.98
CA ILE A 421 28.00 9.79 -7.29
C ILE A 421 26.47 9.65 -7.14
N ALA A 422 26.01 8.81 -6.21
CA ALA A 422 24.59 8.61 -5.94
C ALA A 422 23.94 9.84 -5.28
N LEU A 423 24.58 10.38 -4.24
CA LEU A 423 24.08 11.57 -3.54
C LEU A 423 24.05 12.80 -4.45
N ALA A 424 25.00 12.94 -5.39
CA ALA A 424 24.98 14.01 -6.38
C ALA A 424 23.78 13.95 -7.35
N ARG A 425 23.13 12.78 -7.47
CA ARG A 425 21.87 12.57 -8.22
C ARG A 425 20.63 12.69 -7.32
N GLY A 426 20.81 13.04 -6.05
CA GLY A 426 19.71 13.05 -5.08
C GLY A 426 19.20 11.66 -4.71
N ILE A 427 19.99 10.61 -4.95
CA ILE A 427 19.61 9.23 -4.65
C ILE A 427 20.23 8.85 -3.29
N PRO A 428 19.41 8.60 -2.25
CA PRO A 428 19.88 8.14 -0.94
C PRO A 428 20.64 6.80 -1.03
N VAL A 429 21.57 6.60 -0.09
CA VAL A 429 22.40 5.40 0.00
C VAL A 429 22.32 4.80 1.40
N ILE A 430 22.20 3.48 1.48
CA ILE A 430 22.44 2.70 2.70
C ILE A 430 23.68 1.84 2.44
N ILE A 431 24.77 2.09 3.18
CA ILE A 431 25.99 1.28 3.09
C ILE A 431 25.94 0.13 4.10
N ALA A 432 26.45 -1.05 3.75
CA ALA A 432 26.51 -2.18 4.66
C ALA A 432 27.94 -2.50 5.09
N THR A 433 28.09 -2.95 6.34
CA THR A 433 29.30 -3.66 6.77
C THR A 433 29.49 -4.95 5.97
N ILE A 434 30.73 -5.37 5.76
CA ILE A 434 31.04 -6.61 5.04
C ILE A 434 30.76 -7.81 5.96
N PRO A 435 30.00 -8.84 5.51
CA PRO A 435 29.65 -9.99 6.35
C PRO A 435 30.89 -10.78 6.80
N PRO A 436 30.78 -11.56 7.90
CA PRO A 436 31.85 -12.45 8.33
C PRO A 436 32.16 -13.53 7.27
N VAL A 437 33.30 -14.20 7.43
CA VAL A 437 33.69 -15.38 6.63
C VAL A 437 34.13 -16.51 7.57
N ILE A 438 34.05 -17.76 7.12
CA ILE A 438 34.47 -18.93 7.91
C ILE A 438 35.69 -19.61 7.28
N SER A 439 36.50 -20.26 8.10
CA SER A 439 37.49 -21.23 7.63
C SER A 439 36.89 -22.63 7.69
N ASN A 440 37.13 -23.44 6.66
CA ASN A 440 36.70 -24.83 6.62
C ASN A 440 37.82 -25.72 6.06
N GLU A 441 37.51 -26.99 5.77
CA GLU A 441 38.48 -27.96 5.24
C GLU A 441 39.05 -27.59 3.85
N TYR A 442 38.34 -26.72 3.10
CA TYR A 442 38.72 -26.31 1.75
C TYR A 442 39.52 -25.00 1.73
N TYR A 443 39.23 -24.08 2.65
CA TYR A 443 39.80 -22.74 2.62
C TYR A 443 40.05 -22.18 4.03
N ASN A 444 41.25 -21.63 4.25
CA ASN A 444 41.57 -20.87 5.44
C ASN A 444 41.33 -19.37 5.20
N ARG A 445 40.30 -18.82 5.83
CA ARG A 445 39.91 -17.40 5.72
C ARG A 445 40.25 -16.57 6.94
N SER A 446 41.06 -17.05 7.88
CA SER A 446 41.38 -16.31 9.11
C SER A 446 42.04 -14.94 8.84
N ALA A 447 42.89 -14.85 7.82
CA ALA A 447 43.49 -13.57 7.41
C ALA A 447 42.45 -12.60 6.81
N GLN A 448 41.55 -13.10 5.95
CA GLN A 448 40.48 -12.30 5.39
C GLN A 448 39.51 -11.84 6.48
N MET A 449 39.11 -12.73 7.39
CA MET A 449 38.26 -12.39 8.54
C MET A 449 38.88 -11.28 9.38
N ALA A 450 40.19 -11.38 9.70
CA ALA A 450 40.87 -10.34 10.45
C ALA A 450 40.87 -8.99 9.71
N ARG A 451 41.00 -8.99 8.38
CA ARG A 451 40.89 -7.77 7.56
C ARG A 451 39.48 -7.20 7.55
N ILE A 452 38.44 -8.03 7.40
CA ILE A 452 37.03 -7.62 7.47
C ILE A 452 36.72 -6.98 8.83
N VAL A 453 37.10 -7.64 9.93
CA VAL A 453 36.92 -7.11 11.30
C VAL A 453 37.63 -5.77 11.49
N ALA A 454 38.83 -5.61 10.92
CA ALA A 454 39.57 -4.35 11.00
C ALA A 454 38.99 -3.24 10.09
N PHE A 455 38.30 -3.61 9.02
CA PHE A 455 37.75 -2.66 8.04
C PHE A 455 36.33 -2.21 8.36
N ASN A 456 35.46 -3.07 8.90
CA ASN A 456 34.06 -2.71 9.18
C ASN A 456 33.87 -1.43 10.02
N PRO A 457 34.70 -1.11 11.04
CA PRO A 457 34.63 0.17 11.74
C PRO A 457 34.85 1.40 10.83
N ARG A 458 35.61 1.26 9.74
CA ARG A 458 35.83 2.32 8.74
C ARG A 458 34.60 2.56 7.88
N ILE A 459 33.78 1.54 7.62
CA ILE A 459 32.48 1.71 6.93
C ILE A 459 31.55 2.64 7.72
N TYR A 460 31.54 2.53 9.05
CA TYR A 460 30.81 3.47 9.91
C TYR A 460 31.37 4.89 9.84
N ALA A 461 32.70 5.04 9.71
CA ALA A 461 33.32 6.36 9.53
C ALA A 461 32.93 6.98 8.18
N ILE A 462 32.97 6.21 7.08
CA ILE A 462 32.48 6.64 5.76
C ILE A 462 31.02 7.08 5.88
N ALA A 463 30.17 6.25 6.49
CA ALA A 463 28.75 6.56 6.63
C ALA A 463 28.50 7.86 7.42
N ALA A 464 29.28 8.10 8.48
CA ALA A 464 29.22 9.32 9.27
C ALA A 464 29.65 10.56 8.45
N ASP A 465 30.69 10.45 7.63
CA ASP A 465 31.17 11.55 6.78
C ASP A 465 30.12 11.99 5.74
N PHE A 466 29.31 11.05 5.25
CA PHE A 466 28.21 11.32 4.32
C PHE A 466 26.85 11.52 4.98
N ASN A 467 26.74 11.35 6.31
CA ASN A 467 25.49 11.35 7.06
C ASN A 467 24.44 10.38 6.47
N ILE A 468 24.87 9.16 6.15
CA ILE A 468 24.01 8.09 5.62
C ILE A 468 23.85 6.94 6.63
N PRO A 469 22.73 6.21 6.60
CA PRO A 469 22.53 5.05 7.47
C PRO A 469 23.43 3.86 7.08
N VAL A 470 23.72 3.00 8.07
CA VAL A 470 24.45 1.74 7.91
C VAL A 470 23.52 0.55 8.10
N ALA A 471 23.61 -0.45 7.22
CA ALA A 471 23.07 -1.78 7.46
C ALA A 471 24.14 -2.64 8.18
N PRO A 472 23.95 -3.00 9.46
CA PRO A 472 24.96 -3.67 10.29
C PRO A 472 24.96 -5.19 10.03
N VAL A 473 25.29 -5.60 8.81
CA VAL A 473 25.23 -7.00 8.35
C VAL A 473 26.18 -7.91 9.14
N PHE A 474 27.40 -7.46 9.40
CA PHE A 474 28.40 -8.25 10.13
C PHE A 474 27.94 -8.53 11.55
N GLU A 475 27.51 -7.47 12.23
CA GLU A 475 27.02 -7.49 13.59
C GLU A 475 25.73 -8.32 13.68
N ALA A 476 24.83 -8.18 12.71
CA ALA A 476 23.58 -8.95 12.68
C ALA A 476 23.84 -10.44 12.53
N ILE A 477 24.78 -10.86 11.67
CA ILE A 477 25.14 -12.27 11.53
C ILE A 477 25.85 -12.77 12.79
N THR A 478 26.89 -12.08 13.25
CA THR A 478 27.69 -12.53 14.42
C THR A 478 26.92 -12.51 15.74
N ALA A 479 25.81 -11.79 15.84
CA ALA A 479 24.90 -11.83 16.97
C ALA A 479 24.05 -13.12 17.06
N VAL A 480 23.97 -13.90 15.97
CA VAL A 480 23.26 -15.20 15.99
C VAL A 480 24.09 -16.23 16.78
N PRO A 481 23.52 -16.92 17.79
CA PRO A 481 24.23 -18.00 18.46
C PRO A 481 24.64 -19.10 17.47
N GLY A 482 25.94 -19.38 17.36
CA GLY A 482 26.48 -20.30 16.34
C GLY A 482 26.35 -19.76 14.91
N TRP A 483 26.56 -18.45 14.73
CA TRP A 483 26.45 -17.70 13.48
C TRP A 483 27.19 -18.33 12.30
N GLU A 484 28.22 -19.16 12.52
CA GLU A 484 28.92 -19.88 11.47
C GLU A 484 27.95 -20.74 10.64
N SER A 485 26.87 -21.21 11.26
CA SER A 485 25.78 -21.95 10.59
C SER A 485 24.94 -21.09 9.64
N CYS A 486 25.04 -19.76 9.70
CA CYS A 486 24.44 -18.84 8.73
C CYS A 486 25.26 -18.76 7.43
N LEU A 487 26.47 -19.32 7.40
CA LEU A 487 27.35 -19.30 6.26
C LEU A 487 27.33 -20.66 5.56
N MET A 488 27.49 -20.65 4.24
CA MET A 488 27.55 -21.88 3.48
C MET A 488 28.91 -22.56 3.72
N ASN A 489 28.88 -23.83 4.12
CA ASN A 489 30.08 -24.66 4.21
C ASN A 489 30.46 -25.19 2.82
N GLN A 490 31.09 -24.33 2.02
CA GLN A 490 31.46 -24.60 0.63
C GLN A 490 32.92 -24.22 0.35
N PRO A 491 33.52 -24.62 -0.79
CA PRO A 491 34.90 -24.27 -1.13
C PRO A 491 35.21 -22.76 -1.14
N SER A 492 34.19 -21.93 -1.35
CA SER A 492 34.31 -20.48 -1.24
C SER A 492 34.17 -19.97 0.20
N ALA A 493 33.49 -20.63 1.13
CA ALA A 493 33.44 -20.31 2.58
C ALA A 493 33.20 -18.83 2.98
N ASN A 494 32.66 -18.00 2.10
CA ASN A 494 32.50 -16.54 2.25
C ASN A 494 31.09 -16.03 1.94
N HIS A 495 30.12 -16.92 1.71
CA HIS A 495 28.76 -16.55 1.39
C HIS A 495 27.80 -16.93 2.52
N PRO A 496 26.82 -16.06 2.86
CA PRO A 496 25.64 -16.46 3.59
C PRO A 496 24.91 -17.61 2.88
N ASN A 497 24.34 -18.54 3.64
CA ASN A 497 23.33 -19.46 3.13
C ASN A 497 21.93 -18.83 3.26
N ASP A 498 20.86 -19.59 2.97
CA ASP A 498 19.49 -19.07 3.06
C ASP A 498 19.17 -18.44 4.43
N ALA A 499 19.56 -19.10 5.52
CA ALA A 499 19.36 -18.56 6.87
C ALA A 499 20.17 -17.27 7.09
N GLY A 500 21.41 -17.23 6.60
CA GLY A 500 22.22 -16.01 6.62
C GLY A 500 21.60 -14.88 5.79
N TYR A 501 21.05 -15.15 4.61
CA TYR A 501 20.39 -14.14 3.79
C TYR A 501 19.12 -13.56 4.45
N GLN A 502 18.41 -14.33 5.29
CA GLN A 502 17.33 -13.79 6.12
C GLN A 502 17.84 -12.75 7.13
N VAL A 503 19.05 -12.93 7.67
CA VAL A 503 19.72 -12.01 8.59
C VAL A 503 20.22 -10.76 7.84
N VAL A 504 20.88 -10.93 6.69
CA VAL A 504 21.31 -9.82 5.82
C VAL A 504 20.11 -8.95 5.44
N ARG A 505 19.00 -9.56 5.01
CA ARG A 505 17.75 -8.85 4.74
C ARG A 505 17.30 -8.02 5.95
N ASN A 506 17.30 -8.59 7.16
CA ASN A 506 16.85 -7.88 8.36
C ASN A 506 17.75 -6.67 8.69
N ALA A 507 19.06 -6.79 8.47
CA ALA A 507 20.01 -5.69 8.64
C ALA A 507 19.71 -4.51 7.70
N PHE A 508 19.32 -4.76 6.45
CA PHE A 508 18.88 -3.71 5.53
C PHE A 508 17.45 -3.22 5.78
N TYR A 509 16.54 -4.09 6.19
CA TYR A 509 15.14 -3.72 6.45
C TYR A 509 15.02 -2.60 7.48
N THR A 510 15.87 -2.60 8.51
CA THR A 510 15.81 -1.61 9.60
C THR A 510 16.02 -0.18 9.10
N PRO A 511 17.15 0.17 8.44
CA PRO A 511 17.32 1.51 7.88
C PRO A 511 16.35 1.80 6.72
N VAL A 512 15.98 0.81 5.90
CA VAL A 512 15.01 1.03 4.79
C VAL A 512 13.64 1.44 5.32
N SER A 513 13.11 0.71 6.31
CA SER A 513 11.83 1.02 6.93
C SER A 513 11.85 2.33 7.69
N ALA A 514 12.97 2.68 8.34
CA ALA A 514 13.12 3.98 9.00
C ALA A 514 12.99 5.14 8.00
N GLY A 515 13.63 5.05 6.83
CA GLY A 515 13.51 6.09 5.81
C GLY A 515 12.13 6.14 5.14
N LEU A 516 11.46 5.00 4.91
CA LEU A 516 10.05 4.99 4.46
C LEU A 516 9.14 5.71 5.45
N ASN A 517 9.22 5.36 6.74
CA ASN A 517 8.40 5.96 7.79
C ASN A 517 8.69 7.46 8.00
N ALA A 518 9.88 7.92 7.60
CA ALA A 518 10.28 9.32 7.63
C ALA A 518 10.01 10.06 6.30
N GLY A 519 9.52 9.38 5.26
CA GLY A 519 9.30 9.96 3.93
C GLY A 519 10.59 10.37 3.21
N GLN A 520 11.69 9.65 3.44
CA GLN A 520 12.99 10.02 2.84
C GLN A 520 13.12 9.69 1.35
N TYR A 521 12.31 8.76 0.85
CA TYR A 521 12.31 8.30 -0.53
C TYR A 521 10.92 7.83 -0.96
#